data_AF-A0A1Y1S6P4-F1
#
_entry.id   AF-A0A1Y1S6P4-F1
#
_cell.length_a   1.000
_cell.length_b   1.000
_cell.length_c   1.000
_cell.angle_alpha   90.00
_cell.angle_beta   90.00
_cell.angle_gamma   90.00
#
_symmetry.space_group_name_H-M   'P 1'
#
loop_
_entity.id
_entity.type
_entity.pdbx_description
1 polymer ?
#
loop_
_entity_poly.entity_id
_entity_poly.type
_entity_poly.pdbx_seq_one_letter_code
_entity_poly.pdbx_strand_id
1 'polypeptide(L)'
;MLNYLYSDMRIKCSEMTVDNGIRIFSTKCITTGEGRKGAQKVVSGQQSGIVSFIGPVTLFNRACMVVSDENRFRVLFDCFLENRVFLNEKRLVGYPMKIFKDHVVVKGMFCNAEQVKYFRRIRLVSKNGNKGIIKRALGTKGLFKAQFDDQIRHGDEIAMKLYRRVYLDE
;
A
#
# COMPACT_ATOMS: atom_id res chain seq x y z
N MET A 1 -12.77 -14.29 -6.19
CA MET A 1 -12.49 -12.84 -6.27
C MET A 1 -12.74 -12.41 -7.70
N LEU A 2 -13.57 -11.39 -7.90
CA LEU A 2 -13.83 -10.82 -9.21
C LEU A 2 -13.00 -9.55 -9.33
N ASN A 3 -12.30 -9.39 -10.46
CA ASN A 3 -11.48 -8.22 -10.74
C ASN A 3 -12.02 -7.52 -11.98
N TYR A 4 -12.21 -6.22 -11.89
CA TYR A 4 -12.72 -5.40 -12.98
C TYR A 4 -11.84 -4.19 -13.21
N LEU A 5 -11.56 -3.88 -14.48
CA LEU A 5 -10.88 -2.66 -14.84
C LEU A 5 -11.87 -1.49 -14.79
N TYR A 6 -11.44 -0.38 -14.21
CA TYR A 6 -12.18 0.88 -14.24
C TYR A 6 -11.30 1.99 -14.78
N SER A 7 -11.93 2.92 -15.49
CA SER A 7 -11.32 4.16 -16.00
C SER A 7 -12.29 5.30 -15.75
N ASP A 8 -11.76 6.53 -15.67
CA ASP A 8 -12.52 7.76 -15.48
C ASP A 8 -13.50 7.74 -14.28
N MET A 9 -13.13 7.02 -13.22
CA MET A 9 -13.91 6.91 -11.99
C MET A 9 -12.98 6.98 -10.77
N ARG A 10 -13.32 7.79 -9.76
CA ARG A 10 -12.60 7.79 -8.49
C ARG A 10 -13.35 6.98 -7.47
N ILE A 11 -13.00 5.70 -7.35
CA ILE A 11 -13.55 4.84 -6.30
C ILE A 11 -12.78 5.12 -5.01
N LYS A 12 -13.44 5.81 -4.06
CA LYS A 12 -12.92 6.05 -2.70
C LYS A 12 -13.54 5.11 -1.67
N CYS A 13 -14.74 4.63 -1.93
CA CYS A 13 -15.56 3.89 -0.98
C CYS A 13 -15.00 2.48 -0.77
N SER A 14 -15.01 2.03 0.48
CA SER A 14 -14.64 0.66 0.86
C SER A 14 -15.77 -0.33 0.62
N GLU A 15 -17.00 0.16 0.47
CA GLU A 15 -18.20 -0.61 0.21
C GLU A 15 -18.83 -0.10 -1.10
N MET A 16 -19.38 -1.01 -1.89
CA MET A 16 -20.04 -0.69 -3.15
C MET A 16 -21.21 -1.63 -3.41
N THR A 17 -22.25 -1.08 -4.04
CA THR A 17 -23.36 -1.88 -4.55
C THR A 17 -23.02 -2.33 -5.96
N VAL A 18 -23.00 -3.63 -6.13
CA VAL A 18 -22.56 -4.30 -7.35
C VAL A 18 -23.74 -5.07 -7.93
N ASP A 19 -24.01 -4.84 -9.21
CA ASP A 19 -24.91 -5.64 -10.01
C ASP A 19 -24.10 -6.40 -11.07
N ASN A 20 -23.98 -7.71 -10.88
CA ASN A 20 -23.28 -8.62 -11.79
C ASN A 20 -24.21 -9.18 -12.90
N GLY A 21 -25.41 -8.61 -13.06
CA GLY A 21 -26.45 -9.02 -14.02
C GLY A 21 -27.33 -10.18 -13.57
N ILE A 22 -27.00 -10.82 -12.43
CA ILE A 22 -27.83 -11.87 -11.82
C ILE A 22 -28.34 -11.41 -10.46
N ARG A 23 -27.48 -10.76 -9.67
CA ARG A 23 -27.79 -10.33 -8.31
C ARG A 23 -27.17 -8.97 -8.04
N ILE A 24 -27.95 -8.13 -7.37
CA ILE A 24 -27.50 -6.89 -6.75
C ILE A 24 -27.10 -7.20 -5.31
N PHE A 25 -25.88 -6.83 -4.92
CA PHE A 25 -25.36 -7.03 -3.57
C PHE A 25 -24.41 -5.92 -3.17
N SER A 26 -24.37 -5.60 -1.88
CA SER A 26 -23.35 -4.71 -1.30
C SER A 26 -22.14 -5.56 -0.92
N THR A 27 -20.94 -5.13 -1.31
CA THR A 27 -19.70 -5.84 -0.98
C THR A 27 -18.58 -4.85 -0.69
N LYS A 28 -17.62 -5.28 0.13
CA LYS A 28 -16.39 -4.54 0.31
C LYS A 28 -15.51 -4.70 -0.91
N CYS A 29 -14.90 -3.61 -1.34
CA CYS A 29 -14.02 -3.57 -2.49
C CYS A 29 -12.64 -3.04 -2.14
N ILE A 30 -11.64 -3.55 -2.83
CA ILE A 30 -10.28 -3.04 -2.80
C ILE A 30 -9.92 -2.52 -4.18
N THR A 31 -9.41 -1.30 -4.23
CA THR A 31 -8.89 -0.66 -5.43
C THR A 31 -7.37 -0.72 -5.44
N THR A 32 -6.85 -0.94 -6.64
CA THR A 32 -5.43 -1.17 -6.91
C THR A 32 -5.06 -0.51 -8.23
N GLY A 33 -3.76 -0.34 -8.47
CA GLY A 33 -3.27 0.05 -9.79
C GLY A 33 -3.55 -1.01 -10.86
N GLU A 34 -3.18 -0.68 -12.09
CA GLU A 34 -3.48 -1.46 -13.31
C GLU A 34 -2.73 -2.80 -13.43
N GLY A 35 -1.86 -3.13 -12.47
CA GLY A 35 -1.11 -4.39 -12.47
C GLY A 35 -2.02 -5.61 -12.33
N ARG A 36 -2.09 -6.45 -13.38
CA ARG A 36 -2.95 -7.64 -13.42
C ARG A 36 -2.51 -8.74 -12.43
N LYS A 37 -1.19 -8.98 -12.31
CA LYS A 37 -0.61 -10.05 -11.48
C LYS A 37 0.25 -9.54 -10.34
N GLY A 38 0.48 -10.41 -9.36
CA GLY A 38 1.44 -10.19 -8.28
C GLY A 38 0.89 -9.40 -7.09
N ALA A 39 1.82 -8.86 -6.30
CA ALA A 39 1.50 -8.09 -5.11
C ALA A 39 1.22 -6.63 -5.50
N GLN A 40 -0.01 -6.19 -5.24
CA GLN A 40 -0.50 -4.88 -5.62
C GLN A 40 -0.74 -4.05 -4.36
N LYS A 41 -0.22 -2.82 -4.38
CA LYS A 41 -0.49 -1.86 -3.32
C LYS A 41 -1.95 -1.42 -3.42
N VAL A 42 -2.64 -1.42 -2.29
CA VAL A 42 -3.99 -0.84 -2.18
C VAL A 42 -3.87 0.67 -2.33
N VAL A 43 -4.61 1.24 -3.29
CA VAL A 43 -4.61 2.68 -3.56
C VAL A 43 -6.05 3.14 -3.75
N SER A 44 -6.51 4.03 -2.88
CA SER A 44 -7.83 4.64 -3.00
C SER A 44 -7.78 5.91 -3.86
N GLY A 45 -8.84 6.17 -4.62
CA GLY A 45 -9.04 7.43 -5.33
C GLY A 45 -8.23 7.62 -6.62
N GLN A 46 -7.64 6.56 -7.20
CA GLN A 46 -7.09 6.62 -8.56
C GLN A 46 -8.22 6.77 -9.60
N GLN A 47 -7.96 7.45 -10.71
CA GLN A 47 -8.92 7.63 -11.80
C GLN A 47 -9.10 6.38 -12.67
N SER A 48 -8.04 5.60 -12.83
CA SER A 48 -8.04 4.29 -13.45
C SER A 48 -7.41 3.27 -12.51
N GLY A 49 -7.80 2.01 -12.67
CA GLY A 49 -7.24 0.93 -11.88
C GLY A 49 -8.06 -0.34 -12.01
N ILE A 50 -7.80 -1.26 -11.09
CA ILE A 50 -8.58 -2.48 -10.96
C ILE A 50 -9.28 -2.46 -9.62
N VAL A 51 -10.58 -2.72 -9.63
CA VAL A 51 -11.37 -2.97 -8.44
C VAL A 51 -11.57 -4.47 -8.28
N SER A 52 -11.42 -4.93 -7.04
CA SER A 52 -11.51 -6.33 -6.69
C SER A 52 -12.46 -6.50 -5.51
N PHE A 53 -13.41 -7.41 -5.63
CA PHE A 53 -14.38 -7.72 -4.58
C PHE A 53 -14.73 -9.22 -4.58
N ILE A 54 -15.36 -9.66 -3.50
CA ILE A 54 -15.91 -11.01 -3.40
C ILE A 54 -17.40 -10.94 -3.75
N GLY A 55 -17.85 -11.86 -4.59
CA GLY A 55 -19.23 -11.94 -5.05
C GLY A 55 -19.48 -13.20 -5.89
N PRO A 56 -20.76 -13.46 -6.24
CA PRO A 56 -21.14 -14.62 -7.03
C PRO A 56 -20.48 -14.59 -8.41
N VAL A 57 -19.84 -15.69 -8.79
CA VAL A 57 -19.19 -15.82 -10.10
C VAL A 57 -20.24 -16.03 -11.18
N THR A 58 -20.23 -15.15 -12.18
CA THR A 58 -21.08 -15.25 -13.37
C THR A 58 -20.27 -15.81 -14.53
N LEU A 59 -20.78 -16.85 -15.22
CA LEU A 59 -20.07 -17.49 -16.34
C LEU A 59 -20.14 -16.67 -17.63
N PHE A 60 -21.23 -15.93 -17.84
CA PHE A 60 -21.54 -15.28 -19.13
C PHE A 60 -21.37 -13.76 -19.09
N ASN A 61 -21.64 -13.13 -17.94
CA ASN A 61 -21.57 -11.69 -17.84
C ASN A 61 -20.19 -11.24 -17.40
N ARG A 62 -19.44 -10.63 -18.33
CA ARG A 62 -18.15 -9.98 -18.06
C ARG A 62 -18.28 -8.50 -17.72
N ALA A 63 -19.48 -7.96 -17.81
CA ALA A 63 -19.80 -6.60 -17.42
C ALA A 63 -20.45 -6.59 -16.04
N CYS A 64 -20.14 -5.58 -15.25
CA CYS A 64 -20.71 -5.41 -13.93
C CYS A 64 -21.05 -3.95 -13.73
N MET A 65 -22.27 -3.65 -13.31
CA MET A 65 -22.62 -2.30 -12.91
C MET A 65 -22.20 -2.10 -11.45
N VAL A 66 -21.51 -0.99 -11.19
CA VAL A 66 -21.11 -0.59 -9.84
C VAL A 66 -21.71 0.77 -9.55
N VAL A 67 -22.37 0.86 -8.40
CA VAL A 67 -22.91 2.09 -7.85
C VAL A 67 -22.06 2.46 -6.63
N SER A 68 -21.44 3.64 -6.70
CA SER A 68 -20.69 4.24 -5.59
C SER A 68 -21.56 5.28 -4.89
N ASP A 69 -21.21 5.63 -3.65
CA ASP A 69 -21.91 6.60 -2.78
C ASP A 69 -22.32 7.93 -3.44
N GLU A 70 -21.63 8.38 -4.49
CA GLU A 70 -22.03 9.57 -5.27
C GLU A 70 -23.28 9.36 -6.16
N ASN A 71 -24.01 8.24 -5.99
CA ASN A 71 -25.16 7.83 -6.81
C ASN A 71 -24.86 7.77 -8.31
N ARG A 72 -23.57 7.63 -8.66
CA ARG A 72 -23.09 7.46 -10.02
C ARG A 72 -22.91 5.98 -10.27
N PHE A 73 -23.70 5.47 -11.20
CA PHE A 73 -23.49 4.12 -11.73
C PHE A 73 -22.46 4.15 -12.85
N ARG A 74 -21.64 3.11 -12.91
CA ARG A 74 -20.70 2.85 -14.01
C ARG A 74 -20.73 1.39 -14.35
N VAL A 75 -20.61 1.09 -15.64
CA VAL A 75 -20.44 -0.29 -16.11
C VAL A 75 -18.95 -0.55 -16.20
N LEU A 76 -18.49 -1.51 -15.42
CA LEU A 76 -17.16 -2.05 -15.49
C LEU A 76 -17.15 -3.21 -16.47
N PHE A 77 -16.09 -3.29 -17.27
CA PHE A 77 -15.92 -4.31 -18.29
C PHE A 77 -14.67 -5.15 -17.99
N ASP A 78 -14.56 -6.28 -18.68
CA ASP A 78 -13.39 -7.18 -18.63
C ASP A 78 -13.15 -7.79 -17.23
N CYS A 79 -14.09 -8.63 -16.77
CA CYS A 79 -13.89 -9.44 -15.58
C CYS A 79 -12.77 -10.47 -15.78
N PHE A 80 -11.80 -10.50 -14.86
CA PHE A 80 -10.78 -11.56 -14.81
C PHE A 80 -10.63 -12.16 -13.41
N LEU A 81 -10.31 -13.45 -13.35
CA LEU A 81 -10.29 -14.27 -12.13
C LEU A 81 -8.88 -14.50 -11.57
N GLU A 82 -7.89 -13.71 -11.99
CA GLU A 82 -6.51 -13.90 -11.55
C GLU A 82 -6.33 -13.63 -10.05
N ASN A 83 -5.48 -14.44 -9.41
CA ASN A 83 -5.14 -14.31 -8.00
C ASN A 83 -4.21 -13.12 -7.78
N ARG A 84 -4.71 -12.12 -7.04
CA ARG A 84 -3.96 -10.90 -6.69
C ARG A 84 -3.73 -10.85 -5.18
N VAL A 85 -2.56 -10.36 -4.78
CA VAL A 85 -2.22 -10.17 -3.37
C VAL A 85 -2.29 -8.69 -3.04
N PHE A 86 -3.19 -8.29 -2.16
CA PHE A 86 -3.34 -6.90 -1.75
C PHE A 86 -2.41 -6.57 -0.58
N LEU A 87 -1.66 -5.48 -0.70
CA LEU A 87 -0.74 -4.99 0.32
C LEU A 87 -1.11 -3.57 0.75
N ASN A 88 -1.24 -3.36 2.04
CA ASN A 88 -1.29 -2.03 2.63
C ASN A 88 0.10 -1.59 3.10
N GLU A 89 0.49 -0.37 2.75
CA GLU A 89 1.78 0.21 3.13
C GLU A 89 1.63 1.00 4.44
N LYS A 90 2.49 0.70 5.42
CA LYS A 90 2.69 1.52 6.62
C LYS A 90 4.09 2.14 6.57
N ARG A 91 4.15 3.46 6.64
CA ARG A 91 5.40 4.23 6.61
C ARG A 91 5.79 4.60 8.04
N LEU A 92 6.93 4.10 8.49
CA LEU A 92 7.58 4.57 9.73
C LEU A 92 8.59 5.65 9.35
N VAL A 93 8.53 6.80 10.02
CA VAL A 93 9.33 7.98 9.68
C VAL A 93 10.28 8.31 10.81
N GLY A 94 11.51 8.63 10.47
CA GLY A 94 12.52 9.15 11.38
C GLY A 94 13.27 10.31 10.76
N TYR A 95 14.01 11.02 11.61
CA TYR A 95 14.74 12.22 11.22
C TYR A 95 16.23 12.07 11.56
N PRO A 96 17.13 12.55 10.70
CA PRO A 96 18.55 12.56 10.97
C PRO A 96 18.83 13.52 12.15
N MET A 97 19.53 13.03 13.17
CA MET A 97 19.97 13.81 14.32
C MET A 97 21.41 14.31 14.12
N LYS A 98 22.31 13.42 13.70
CA LYS A 98 23.72 13.74 13.42
C LYS A 98 24.15 13.01 12.17
N ILE A 99 24.81 13.72 11.26
CA ILE A 99 25.24 13.22 9.97
C ILE A 99 26.77 13.15 9.98
N PHE A 100 27.31 11.96 9.76
CA PHE A 100 28.74 11.73 9.56
C PHE A 100 28.99 11.37 8.10
N LYS A 101 30.26 11.31 7.70
CA LYS A 101 30.66 10.94 6.34
C LYS A 101 30.14 9.56 5.95
N ASP A 102 30.28 8.57 6.85
CA ASP A 102 29.97 7.17 6.54
C ASP A 102 28.61 6.70 7.10
N HIS A 103 28.04 7.42 8.06
CA HIS A 103 26.82 6.99 8.75
C HIS A 103 26.01 8.15 9.30
N VAL A 104 24.74 7.88 9.58
CA VAL A 104 23.79 8.86 10.11
C VAL A 104 23.17 8.30 11.38
N VAL A 105 23.05 9.14 12.41
CA VAL A 105 22.29 8.84 13.61
C VAL A 105 20.86 9.32 13.40
N VAL A 106 19.90 8.39 13.49
CA VAL A 106 18.47 8.67 13.23
C VAL A 106 17.70 8.62 14.55
N LYS A 107 16.74 9.53 14.71
CA LYS A 107 15.83 9.62 15.86
C LYS A 107 14.36 9.62 15.43
N GLY A 108 13.47 9.29 16.36
CA GLY A 108 12.02 9.45 16.19
C GLY A 108 11.31 8.37 15.37
N MET A 109 12.03 7.39 14.80
CA MET A 109 11.41 6.25 14.11
C MET A 109 10.97 5.13 15.05
N PHE A 110 11.69 4.93 16.15
CA PHE A 110 11.43 3.89 17.14
C PHE A 110 11.53 4.49 18.54
N CYS A 111 10.81 3.89 19.50
CA CYS A 111 10.87 4.30 20.90
C CYS A 111 11.92 3.51 21.69
N ASN A 112 12.11 2.23 21.33
CA ASN A 112 12.93 1.29 22.09
C ASN A 112 14.06 0.68 21.25
N ALA A 113 15.17 0.31 21.89
CA ALA A 113 16.29 -0.36 21.23
C ALA A 113 15.93 -1.75 20.66
N GLU A 114 14.96 -2.45 21.26
CA GLU A 114 14.49 -3.75 20.77
C GLU A 114 13.79 -3.63 19.41
N GLN A 115 12.99 -2.58 19.22
CA GLN A 115 12.36 -2.30 17.93
C GLN A 115 13.42 -2.07 16.85
N VAL A 116 14.47 -1.30 17.15
CA VAL A 116 15.60 -1.09 16.23
C VAL A 116 16.24 -2.42 15.83
N LYS A 117 16.49 -3.31 16.80
CA LYS A 117 17.10 -4.62 16.54
C LYS A 117 16.18 -5.51 15.71
N TYR A 118 14.89 -5.51 15.99
CA TYR A 118 13.88 -6.27 15.24
C TYR A 118 13.82 -5.83 13.78
N PHE A 119 13.77 -4.51 13.52
CA PHE A 119 13.66 -3.95 12.17
C PHE A 119 15.01 -3.77 11.45
N ARG A 120 16.12 -4.26 12.01
CA ARG A 120 17.48 -4.03 11.49
C ARG A 120 17.69 -4.48 10.05
N ARG A 121 17.02 -5.57 9.63
CA ARG A 121 17.17 -6.16 8.28
C ARG A 121 16.38 -5.42 7.20
N ILE A 122 15.52 -4.48 7.56
CA ILE A 122 14.67 -3.76 6.60
C ILE A 122 15.44 -2.55 6.07
N ARG A 123 15.28 -2.28 4.76
CA ARG A 123 15.90 -1.13 4.11
C ARG A 123 15.16 0.16 4.44
N LEU A 124 15.94 1.20 4.71
CA LEU A 124 15.50 2.57 4.86
C LEU A 124 15.58 3.28 3.50
N VAL A 125 14.72 4.27 3.31
CA VAL A 125 14.66 5.10 2.11
C VAL A 125 14.52 6.55 2.54
N SER A 126 15.45 7.41 2.13
CA SER A 126 15.33 8.86 2.29
C SER A 126 14.26 9.42 1.34
N LYS A 127 13.72 10.60 1.66
CA LYS A 127 12.87 11.38 0.75
C LYS A 127 13.46 11.52 -0.66
N ASN A 128 14.79 11.61 -0.75
CA ASN A 128 15.52 11.77 -2.01
C ASN A 128 15.78 10.44 -2.75
N GLY A 129 15.26 9.31 -2.25
CA GLY A 129 15.41 8.00 -2.87
C GLY A 129 16.63 7.19 -2.42
N ASN A 130 17.54 7.79 -1.65
CA ASN A 130 18.74 7.12 -1.13
C ASN A 130 18.35 5.94 -0.23
N LYS A 131 18.96 4.78 -0.48
CA LYS A 131 18.68 3.56 0.29
C LYS A 131 19.71 3.43 1.41
N GLY A 132 19.30 2.83 2.52
CA GLY A 132 20.17 2.61 3.67
C GLY A 132 19.76 1.41 4.52
N ILE A 133 20.65 1.02 5.44
CA ILE A 133 20.48 -0.11 6.34
C ILE A 133 20.85 0.30 7.76
N ILE A 134 20.10 -0.22 8.74
CA ILE A 134 20.39 -0.03 10.16
C ILE A 134 21.63 -0.84 10.56
N LYS A 135 22.65 -0.17 11.09
CA LYS A 135 23.88 -0.80 11.57
C LYS A 135 23.74 -1.30 13.00
N ARG A 136 23.38 -0.43 13.93
CA ARG A 136 23.23 -0.76 15.36
C ARG A 136 22.33 0.24 16.09
N ALA A 137 21.69 -0.23 17.15
CA ALA A 137 20.99 0.64 18.09
C ALA A 137 21.98 1.45 18.94
N LEU A 138 21.57 2.62 19.40
CA LEU A 138 22.30 3.50 20.30
C LEU A 138 21.44 3.80 21.54
N GLY A 139 21.91 3.39 22.71
CA GLY A 139 21.20 3.62 23.97
C GLY A 139 19.83 2.92 24.03
N THR A 140 18.91 3.49 24.82
CA THR A 140 17.59 2.90 25.12
C THR A 140 16.44 3.53 24.32
N LYS A 141 16.54 4.83 23.99
CA LYS A 141 15.46 5.65 23.38
C LYS A 141 15.22 5.42 21.88
N GLY A 142 15.52 4.23 21.36
CA GLY A 142 15.28 3.89 19.95
C GLY A 142 16.14 4.67 18.93
N LEU A 143 17.22 5.31 19.37
CA LEU A 143 18.21 5.91 18.48
C LEU A 143 19.00 4.81 17.77
N PHE A 144 19.44 5.04 16.55
CA PHE A 144 20.26 4.07 15.82
C PHE A 144 21.19 4.71 14.80
N LYS A 145 22.26 3.99 14.47
CA LYS A 145 23.14 4.31 13.35
C LYS A 145 22.61 3.61 12.10
N ALA A 146 22.47 4.36 11.02
CA ALA A 146 22.19 3.85 9.68
C ALA A 146 23.33 4.24 8.73
N GLN A 147 23.61 3.36 7.78
CA GLN A 147 24.47 3.67 6.64
C GLN A 147 23.58 3.82 5.42
N PHE A 148 23.82 4.85 4.62
CA PHE A 148 23.16 5.08 3.35
C PHE A 148 24.18 4.97 2.21
N ASP A 149 23.69 4.68 1.02
CA ASP A 149 24.54 4.60 -0.18
C ASP A 149 25.12 6.00 -0.51
N ASP A 150 24.28 7.04 -0.37
CA ASP A 150 24.64 8.45 -0.57
C ASP A 150 24.45 9.28 0.70
N GLN A 151 25.15 10.41 0.75
CA GLN A 151 25.07 11.34 1.88
C GLN A 151 23.65 11.92 2.03
N ILE A 152 23.12 11.85 3.26
CA ILE A 152 21.82 12.42 3.61
C ILE A 152 21.99 13.91 3.97
N ARG A 153 21.00 14.74 3.61
CA ARG A 153 21.00 16.18 3.96
C ARG A 153 20.34 16.43 5.30
N HIS A 154 20.68 17.55 5.93
CA HIS A 154 19.94 18.03 7.09
C HIS A 154 18.49 18.33 6.68
N GLY A 155 17.53 17.90 7.51
CA GLY A 155 16.09 18.07 7.23
C GLY A 155 15.45 17.00 6.35
N ASP A 156 16.23 16.06 5.80
CA ASP A 156 15.65 14.93 5.05
C ASP A 156 14.85 14.00 5.96
N GLU A 157 13.70 13.55 5.47
CA GLU A 157 12.93 12.48 6.13
C GLU A 157 13.48 11.11 5.72
N ILE A 158 13.71 10.25 6.71
CA ILE A 158 14.07 8.85 6.48
C ILE A 158 12.82 8.02 6.75
N ALA A 159 12.45 7.20 5.79
CA ALA A 159 11.27 6.36 5.85
C ALA A 159 11.63 4.88 5.76
N MET A 160 10.92 4.06 6.53
CA MET A 160 10.89 2.62 6.36
C MET A 160 9.50 2.21 5.89
N LYS A 161 9.43 1.51 4.76
CA LYS A 161 8.17 1.03 4.17
C LYS A 161 7.92 -0.39 4.63
N LEU A 162 6.83 -0.60 5.38
CA LEU A 162 6.36 -1.90 5.80
C LEU A 162 5.08 -2.25 5.03
N TYR A 163 4.90 -3.53 4.73
CA TYR A 163 3.73 -4.00 4.00
C TYR A 163 3.00 -5.05 4.83
N ARG A 164 1.68 -4.92 4.91
CA ARG A 164 0.78 -5.92 5.50
C ARG A 164 -0.17 -6.42 4.42
N ARG A 165 -0.35 -7.73 4.34
CA ARG A 165 -1.36 -8.32 3.46
C ARG A 165 -2.76 -7.98 3.94
N VAL A 166 -3.60 -7.53 3.01
CA VAL A 166 -5.02 -7.24 3.22
C VAL A 166 -5.83 -8.31 2.49
N TYR A 167 -6.93 -8.70 3.10
CA TYR A 167 -7.90 -9.62 2.52
C TYR A 167 -9.21 -8.87 2.29
N LEU A 168 -9.94 -9.31 1.28
CA LEU A 168 -11.35 -8.96 1.16
C LEU A 168 -12.08 -9.85 2.17
N ASP A 169 -12.81 -9.22 3.08
CA ASP A 169 -13.73 -9.95 3.95
C ASP A 169 -14.94 -10.41 3.11
N GLU A 170 -15.51 -11.56 3.46
CA GLU A 170 -16.81 -12.01 2.95
C GLU A 170 -17.97 -11.27 3.62
#